data_AF-A0A971H908-F1
#
_entry.id   AF-A0A971H908-F1
#
_cell.length_a   1.000
_cell.length_b   1.000
_cell.length_c   1.000
_cell.angle_alpha   90.00
_cell.angle_beta   90.00
_cell.angle_gamma   90.00
#
_symmetry.space_group_name_H-M   'P 1'
#
loop_
_entity.id
_entity.type
_entity.pdbx_description
1 polymer ?
#
loop_
_entity_poly.entity_id
_entity_poly.type
_entity_poly.pdbx_seq_one_letter_code
_entity_poly.pdbx_strand_id
1 'polypeptide(L)'
;MSKHKLVFDDNIKRIDSLCRLYKDLKTDKYKASGENFYLTDILRAATVLLHAAFEEYFRKTLIDWLPKKADEEDLKKIPISLYAGKKAEKLYLNDLAKYRNKSIDDVINESIIEDTKLKSFGSQQVIIQECKRIGIEGLAGKTLSTINDAVQRRHKIVHEADMTKDEEKGSTTNTGIQLSTVEKWKSAYQKLVDFIEENIETWEKEDATTDC
;
A
#
# COMPACT_ATOMS: atom_id res chain seq x y z
N MET A 1 12.61 1.59 -14.26
CA MET A 1 12.46 1.29 -12.81
C MET A 1 12.48 2.58 -12.01
N SER A 2 11.37 2.88 -11.35
CA SER A 2 11.20 4.14 -10.61
C SER A 2 12.04 4.20 -9.33
N LYS A 3 12.30 5.42 -8.85
CA LYS A 3 12.94 5.64 -7.53
C LYS A 3 12.14 5.00 -6.40
N HIS A 4 10.81 5.00 -6.50
CA HIS A 4 9.92 4.46 -5.48
C HIS A 4 10.01 2.94 -5.41
N LYS A 5 10.17 2.26 -6.56
CA LYS A 5 10.41 0.82 -6.60
C LYS A 5 11.72 0.42 -5.94
N LEU A 6 12.80 1.19 -6.10
CA LEU A 6 14.06 0.91 -5.40
C LEU A 6 13.88 0.92 -3.88
N VAL A 7 13.13 1.90 -3.35
CA VAL A 7 12.81 1.98 -1.92
C VAL A 7 11.94 0.80 -1.48
N PHE A 8 10.96 0.39 -2.29
CA PHE A 8 10.16 -0.80 -2.03
C PHE A 8 11.03 -2.06 -1.97
N ASP A 9 11.90 -2.28 -2.94
CA ASP A 9 12.77 -3.46 -3.05
C ASP A 9 13.79 -3.51 -1.87
N ASP A 10 14.27 -2.37 -1.40
CA ASP A 10 15.08 -2.31 -0.18
C ASP A 10 14.28 -2.69 1.08
N ASN A 11 13.01 -2.28 1.17
CA ASN A 11 12.15 -2.73 2.25
C ASN A 11 11.84 -4.22 2.17
N ILE A 12 11.72 -4.80 0.97
CA ILE A 12 11.61 -6.26 0.78
C ILE A 12 12.82 -6.99 1.39
N LYS A 13 14.04 -6.46 1.25
CA LYS A 13 15.23 -7.06 1.90
C LYS A 13 15.13 -7.02 3.44
N ARG A 14 14.53 -5.97 4.01
CA ARG A 14 14.27 -5.89 5.47
C ARG A 14 13.26 -6.95 5.91
N ILE A 15 12.22 -7.17 5.11
CA ILE A 15 11.21 -8.22 5.36
C ILE A 15 11.85 -9.61 5.26
N ASP A 16 12.71 -9.86 4.28
CA ASP A 16 13.49 -11.09 4.16
C ASP A 16 14.40 -11.33 5.36
N SER A 17 14.99 -10.26 5.90
CA SER A 17 15.81 -10.34 7.11
C SER A 17 14.99 -10.77 8.33
N LEU A 18 13.76 -10.27 8.49
CA LEU A 18 12.85 -10.70 9.55
C LEU A 18 12.43 -12.17 9.37
N CYS A 19 12.11 -12.58 8.14
CA CYS A 19 11.77 -13.97 7.81
C CYS A 19 12.93 -14.94 8.09
N ARG A 20 14.16 -14.56 7.77
CA ARG A 20 15.38 -15.33 8.10
C ARG A 20 15.60 -15.42 9.60
N LEU A 21 15.50 -14.30 10.31
CA LEU A 21 15.62 -14.27 11.77
C LEU A 21 14.61 -15.23 12.44
N TYR A 22 13.36 -15.23 11.99
CA TYR A 22 12.36 -16.19 12.47
C TYR A 22 12.79 -17.65 12.22
N LYS A 23 13.32 -17.94 11.03
CA LYS A 23 13.76 -19.30 10.64
C LYS A 23 14.92 -19.77 11.52
N ASP A 24 15.94 -18.94 11.70
CA ASP A 24 17.15 -19.25 12.47
C ASP A 24 16.82 -19.46 13.95
N LEU A 25 16.00 -18.58 14.54
CA LEU A 25 15.55 -18.74 15.93
C LEU A 25 14.72 -20.01 16.12
N LYS A 26 13.90 -20.40 15.13
CA LYS A 26 13.09 -21.61 15.18
C LYS A 26 13.96 -22.88 15.12
N THR A 27 15.07 -22.87 14.38
CA THR A 27 15.99 -24.03 14.28
C THR A 27 16.86 -24.20 15.52
N ASP A 28 17.29 -23.10 16.14
CA ASP A 28 18.36 -23.13 17.14
C ASP A 28 17.88 -23.39 18.58
N LYS A 29 16.62 -23.07 18.91
CA LYS A 29 16.15 -23.08 20.32
C LYS A 29 14.86 -23.85 20.62
N TYR A 30 14.06 -24.24 19.63
CA TYR A 30 12.64 -24.58 19.89
C TYR A 30 12.14 -25.94 19.39
N LYS A 31 13.03 -26.91 19.16
CA LYS A 31 12.59 -28.32 18.95
C LYS A 31 11.99 -28.97 20.20
N ALA A 32 12.18 -28.40 21.40
CA ALA A 32 11.85 -29.06 22.67
C ALA A 32 10.64 -28.50 23.45
N SER A 33 10.13 -27.30 23.13
CA SER A 33 8.98 -26.72 23.84
C SER A 33 7.96 -26.19 22.84
N GLY A 34 6.78 -26.80 22.81
CA GLY A 34 5.67 -26.44 21.94
C GLY A 34 5.32 -24.95 21.97
N GLU A 35 4.91 -24.45 20.80
CA GLU A 35 4.16 -23.21 20.56
C GLU A 35 4.62 -21.96 21.34
N ASN A 36 5.81 -21.45 21.02
CA ASN A 36 6.19 -20.12 21.49
C ASN A 36 5.63 -19.03 20.56
N PHE A 37 4.41 -18.59 20.87
CA PHE A 37 3.67 -17.58 20.09
C PHE A 37 4.46 -16.28 19.88
N TYR A 38 5.36 -15.91 20.79
CA TYR A 38 6.18 -14.69 20.68
C TYR A 38 7.13 -14.70 19.46
N LEU A 39 7.63 -15.85 19.02
CA LEU A 39 8.46 -15.91 17.81
C LEU A 39 7.67 -15.55 16.56
N THR A 40 6.38 -15.86 16.55
CA THR A 40 5.50 -15.53 15.42
C THR A 40 5.22 -14.02 15.32
N ASP A 41 5.55 -13.23 16.35
CA ASP A 41 5.47 -11.77 16.27
C ASP A 41 6.50 -11.18 15.31
N ILE A 42 7.62 -11.87 15.07
CA ILE A 42 8.56 -11.50 14.00
C ILE A 42 7.85 -11.53 12.63
N LEU A 43 7.00 -12.53 12.40
CA LEU A 43 6.22 -12.65 11.17
C LEU A 43 5.07 -11.64 11.12
N ARG A 44 4.46 -11.29 12.27
CA ARG A 44 3.48 -10.19 12.34
C ARG A 44 4.11 -8.85 12.00
N ALA A 45 5.27 -8.55 12.57
CA ALA A 45 6.05 -7.35 12.26
C ALA A 45 6.44 -7.31 10.78
N ALA A 46 6.88 -8.45 10.21
CA ALA A 46 7.16 -8.56 8.77
C ALA A 46 5.92 -8.27 7.91
N THR A 47 4.74 -8.74 8.31
CA THR A 47 3.47 -8.49 7.61
C THR A 47 3.09 -7.01 7.63
N VAL A 48 3.22 -6.35 8.79
CA VAL A 48 2.94 -4.91 8.93
C VAL A 48 3.92 -4.08 8.09
N LEU A 49 5.22 -4.39 8.17
CA LEU A 49 6.25 -3.70 7.38
C LEU A 49 6.05 -3.90 5.87
N LEU A 50 5.69 -5.11 5.43
CA LEU A 50 5.40 -5.40 4.03
C LEU A 50 4.30 -4.52 3.47
N HIS A 51 3.18 -4.41 4.20
CA HIS A 51 2.08 -3.58 3.75
C HIS A 51 2.46 -2.08 3.80
N ALA A 52 3.15 -1.62 4.84
CA ALA A 52 3.61 -0.23 4.92
C ALA A 52 4.57 0.14 3.77
N ALA A 53 5.48 -0.78 3.38
CA ALA A 53 6.38 -0.60 2.26
C ALA A 53 5.60 -0.44 0.93
N PHE A 54 4.57 -1.25 0.72
CA PHE A 54 3.68 -1.11 -0.43
C PHE A 54 2.90 0.20 -0.40
N GLU A 55 2.30 0.57 0.75
CA GLU A 55 1.51 1.82 0.84
C GLU A 55 2.36 3.05 0.52
N GLU A 56 3.61 3.09 0.99
CA GLU A 56 4.51 4.20 0.67
C GLU A 56 4.86 4.24 -0.83
N TYR A 57 5.24 3.09 -1.41
CA TYR A 57 5.46 2.97 -2.85
C TYR A 57 4.25 3.47 -3.65
N PHE A 58 3.08 2.91 -3.37
CA PHE A 58 1.88 3.17 -4.14
C PHE A 58 1.41 4.63 -3.98
N ARG A 59 1.52 5.20 -2.78
CA ARG A 59 1.22 6.61 -2.52
C ARG A 59 2.09 7.54 -3.35
N LYS A 60 3.39 7.27 -3.44
CA LYS A 60 4.32 8.07 -4.24
C LYS A 60 4.06 7.93 -5.72
N THR A 61 3.80 6.71 -6.19
CA THR A 61 3.37 6.46 -7.57
C THR A 61 2.11 7.25 -7.93
N LEU A 62 1.09 7.24 -7.06
CA LEU A 62 -0.14 8.01 -7.30
C LEU A 62 0.11 9.52 -7.34
N ILE A 63 0.97 10.05 -6.47
CA ILE A 63 1.34 11.47 -6.47
C ILE A 63 1.97 11.88 -7.81
N ASP A 64 2.82 11.04 -8.38
CA ASP A 64 3.54 11.37 -9.63
C ASP A 64 2.65 11.26 -10.87
N TRP A 65 1.65 10.37 -10.85
CA TRP A 65 0.87 10.00 -12.05
C TRP A 65 -0.58 10.49 -12.06
N LEU A 66 -1.24 10.69 -10.91
CA LEU A 66 -2.60 11.25 -10.87
C LEU A 66 -2.70 12.62 -11.57
N PRO A 67 -1.77 13.57 -11.39
CA PRO A 67 -1.86 14.87 -12.08
C PRO A 67 -1.81 14.76 -13.61
N LYS A 68 -1.21 13.69 -14.13
CA LYS A 68 -0.98 13.48 -15.57
C LYS A 68 -2.06 12.64 -16.24
N LYS A 69 -2.64 11.67 -15.50
CA LYS A 69 -3.49 10.61 -16.06
C LYS A 69 -4.95 10.68 -15.58
N ALA A 70 -5.22 11.32 -14.44
CA ALA A 70 -6.59 11.40 -13.93
C ALA A 70 -7.46 12.29 -14.85
N ASP A 71 -8.68 11.85 -15.13
CA ASP A 71 -9.64 12.63 -15.88
C ASP A 71 -10.35 13.68 -14.98
N GLU A 72 -11.16 14.53 -15.61
CA GLU A 72 -11.91 15.58 -14.90
C GLU A 72 -12.85 15.01 -13.81
N GLU A 73 -13.46 13.85 -14.05
CA GLU A 73 -14.38 13.22 -13.08
C GLU A 73 -13.63 12.61 -11.88
N ASP A 74 -12.38 12.19 -12.07
CA ASP A 74 -11.49 11.74 -11.00
C ASP A 74 -10.91 12.89 -10.20
N LEU A 75 -10.56 14.01 -10.84
CA LEU A 75 -10.09 15.22 -10.16
C LEU A 75 -11.21 15.88 -9.34
N LYS A 76 -12.45 15.85 -9.84
CA LYS A 76 -13.64 16.37 -9.13
C LYS A 76 -13.88 15.72 -7.76
N LYS A 77 -13.39 14.50 -7.54
CA LYS A 77 -13.50 13.78 -6.26
C LYS A 77 -12.45 14.22 -5.24
N ILE A 78 -11.40 14.92 -5.67
CA ILE A 78 -10.30 15.38 -4.83
C ILE A 78 -10.62 16.80 -4.34
N PRO A 79 -10.74 17.04 -3.03
CA PRO A 79 -10.87 18.40 -2.50
C PRO A 79 -9.58 19.18 -2.75
N ILE A 80 -9.67 20.50 -2.93
CA ILE A 80 -8.46 21.34 -2.90
C ILE A 80 -7.72 21.18 -1.57
N SER A 81 -6.40 21.34 -1.55
CA SER A 81 -5.56 21.01 -0.37
C SER A 81 -6.02 21.69 0.94
N LEU A 82 -6.59 22.90 0.86
CA LEU A 82 -7.22 23.59 2.01
C LEU A 82 -8.29 22.76 2.73
N TYR A 83 -8.98 21.87 2.02
CA TYR A 83 -10.06 21.02 2.50
C TYR A 83 -9.67 19.54 2.50
N ALA A 84 -8.37 19.22 2.51
CA ALA A 84 -7.88 17.84 2.58
C ALA A 84 -8.53 17.07 3.73
N GLY A 85 -8.95 15.82 3.46
CA GLY A 85 -9.65 14.96 4.41
C GLY A 85 -11.16 15.23 4.54
N LYS A 86 -11.69 16.24 3.85
CA LYS A 86 -13.13 16.48 3.71
C LYS A 86 -13.62 15.99 2.36
N LYS A 87 -14.95 15.93 2.19
CA LYS A 87 -15.54 15.70 0.87
C LYS A 87 -15.26 16.91 -0.02
N ALA A 88 -15.12 16.68 -1.32
CA ALA A 88 -15.07 17.76 -2.29
C ALA A 88 -16.35 18.61 -2.19
N GLU A 89 -16.19 19.90 -1.93
CA GLU A 89 -17.26 20.88 -1.71
C GLU A 89 -17.14 22.06 -2.70
N LYS A 90 -18.13 22.96 -2.68
CA LYS A 90 -18.10 24.18 -3.50
C LYS A 90 -16.89 25.03 -3.14
N LEU A 91 -16.12 25.40 -4.16
CA LEU A 91 -15.01 26.32 -4.07
C LEU A 91 -15.49 27.76 -4.23
N TYR A 92 -15.11 28.65 -3.31
CA TYR A 92 -15.39 30.08 -3.43
C TYR A 92 -14.12 30.86 -3.82
N LEU A 93 -14.30 32.02 -4.45
CA LEU A 93 -13.18 32.83 -4.93
C LEU A 93 -12.22 33.28 -3.80
N ASN A 94 -12.72 33.49 -2.58
CA ASN A 94 -11.89 33.81 -1.43
C ASN A 94 -10.97 32.64 -1.02
N ASP A 95 -11.36 31.40 -1.31
CA ASP A 95 -10.53 30.22 -0.99
C ASP A 95 -9.28 30.20 -1.87
N LEU A 96 -9.41 30.70 -3.10
CA LEU A 96 -8.30 30.85 -4.05
C LEU A 96 -7.26 31.89 -3.62
N ALA A 97 -7.61 32.81 -2.70
CA ALA A 97 -6.67 33.80 -2.19
C ALA A 97 -5.45 33.17 -1.49
N LYS A 98 -5.57 31.94 -0.98
CA LYS A 98 -4.45 31.19 -0.36
C LYS A 98 -3.46 30.62 -1.36
N TYR A 99 -3.82 30.58 -2.64
CA TYR A 99 -2.98 30.09 -3.74
C TYR A 99 -2.51 31.23 -4.66
N ARG A 100 -2.48 32.48 -4.17
CA ARG A 100 -1.94 33.60 -4.95
C ARG A 100 -0.52 33.28 -5.43
N ASN A 101 -0.25 33.62 -6.68
CA ASN A 101 1.02 33.40 -7.37
C ASN A 101 1.39 31.92 -7.61
N LYS A 102 0.45 30.98 -7.39
CA LYS A 102 0.61 29.58 -7.81
C LYS A 102 -0.06 29.36 -9.16
N SER A 103 0.50 28.46 -9.96
CA SER A 103 -0.16 27.97 -11.16
C SER A 103 -1.34 27.06 -10.80
N ILE A 104 -2.23 26.79 -11.76
CA ILE A 104 -3.30 25.80 -11.56
C ILE A 104 -2.70 24.41 -11.31
N ASP A 105 -1.63 24.07 -12.03
CA ASP A 105 -0.93 22.79 -11.87
C ASP A 105 -0.35 22.63 -10.46
N ASP A 106 0.20 23.68 -9.87
CA ASP A 106 0.67 23.66 -8.48
C ASP A 106 -0.48 23.36 -7.51
N VAL A 107 -1.65 23.96 -7.72
CA VAL A 107 -2.83 23.74 -6.88
C VAL A 107 -3.33 22.29 -7.03
N ILE A 108 -3.36 21.76 -8.25
CA ILE A 108 -3.75 20.36 -8.51
C ILE A 108 -2.78 19.41 -7.81
N ASN A 109 -1.46 19.60 -8.00
CA ASN A 109 -0.41 18.78 -7.41
C ASN A 109 -0.48 18.80 -5.88
N GLU A 110 -0.60 19.98 -5.27
CA GLU A 110 -0.73 20.11 -3.80
C GLU A 110 -1.99 19.41 -3.28
N SER A 111 -3.11 19.53 -3.99
CA SER A 111 -4.37 18.89 -3.60
C SER A 111 -4.28 17.38 -3.66
N ILE A 112 -3.68 16.84 -4.72
CA ILE A 112 -3.41 15.40 -4.87
C ILE A 112 -2.47 14.91 -3.77
N ILE A 113 -1.40 15.65 -3.45
CA ILE A 113 -0.46 15.28 -2.38
C ILE A 113 -1.17 15.19 -1.03
N GLU A 114 -1.95 16.21 -0.66
CA GLU A 114 -2.64 16.22 0.64
C GLU A 114 -3.77 15.20 0.73
N ASP A 115 -4.56 15.00 -0.33
CA ASP A 115 -5.58 13.94 -0.38
C ASP A 115 -4.93 12.56 -0.29
N THR A 116 -3.89 12.33 -1.09
CA THR A 116 -3.24 11.02 -1.13
C THR A 116 -2.60 10.72 0.21
N LYS A 117 -1.99 11.67 0.95
CA LYS A 117 -1.43 11.45 2.32
C LYS A 117 -2.41 10.87 3.32
N LEU A 118 -3.70 11.20 3.20
CA LEU A 118 -4.73 10.78 4.15
C LEU A 118 -5.35 9.43 3.78
N LYS A 119 -5.08 8.91 2.59
CA LYS A 119 -5.62 7.62 2.14
C LYS A 119 -4.90 6.44 2.79
N SER A 120 -5.69 5.44 3.16
CA SER A 120 -5.23 4.09 3.50
C SER A 120 -5.62 3.12 2.40
N PHE A 121 -4.73 2.21 2.02
CA PHE A 121 -4.99 1.19 1.00
C PHE A 121 -5.48 -0.11 1.65
N GLY A 122 -6.59 0.03 2.39
CA GLY A 122 -7.13 -1.00 3.29
C GLY A 122 -7.90 -2.15 2.64
N SER A 123 -8.01 -2.19 1.31
CA SER A 123 -8.64 -3.30 0.60
C SER A 123 -8.16 -3.39 -0.85
N GLN A 124 -8.35 -4.57 -1.45
CA GLN A 124 -8.06 -4.75 -2.88
C GLN A 124 -8.91 -3.83 -3.77
N GLN A 125 -10.15 -3.52 -3.38
CA GLN A 125 -11.04 -2.67 -4.19
C GLN A 125 -10.52 -1.24 -4.26
N VAL A 126 -10.01 -0.70 -3.15
CA VAL A 126 -9.37 0.61 -3.12
C VAL A 126 -8.14 0.63 -4.02
N ILE A 127 -7.28 -0.40 -3.93
CA ILE A 127 -6.09 -0.51 -4.78
C ILE A 127 -6.47 -0.53 -6.28
N ILE A 128 -7.45 -1.35 -6.67
CA ILE A 128 -7.93 -1.42 -8.05
C ILE A 128 -8.48 -0.06 -8.52
N GLN A 129 -9.29 0.60 -7.68
CA GLN A 129 -9.87 1.90 -8.03
C GLN A 129 -8.78 2.94 -8.25
N GLU A 130 -7.80 3.04 -7.37
CA GLU A 130 -6.71 4.01 -7.49
C GLU A 130 -5.79 3.71 -8.69
N CYS A 131 -5.53 2.43 -9.00
CA CYS A 131 -4.82 2.04 -10.22
C CYS A 131 -5.56 2.47 -11.50
N LYS A 132 -6.89 2.32 -11.53
CA LYS A 132 -7.70 2.75 -12.68
C LYS A 132 -7.61 4.25 -12.93
N ARG A 133 -7.57 5.06 -11.86
CA ARG A 133 -7.46 6.53 -11.95
C ARG A 133 -6.15 7.01 -12.59
N ILE A 134 -5.14 6.15 -12.64
CA ILE A 134 -3.89 6.42 -13.36
C ILE A 134 -3.76 5.62 -14.66
N GLY A 135 -4.84 4.98 -15.13
CA GLY A 135 -4.87 4.23 -16.39
C GLY A 135 -4.36 2.79 -16.31
N ILE A 136 -4.21 2.22 -15.12
CA ILE A 136 -3.81 0.82 -14.94
C ILE A 136 -5.05 -0.06 -14.83
N GLU A 137 -5.25 -0.90 -15.84
CA GLU A 137 -6.36 -1.86 -15.91
C GLU A 137 -5.86 -3.32 -15.80
N GLY A 138 -6.77 -4.30 -15.88
CA GLY A 138 -6.40 -5.72 -15.90
C GLY A 138 -6.02 -6.32 -14.54
N LEU A 139 -6.05 -5.53 -13.46
CA LEU A 139 -5.85 -6.02 -12.09
C LEU A 139 -7.00 -6.95 -11.68
N ALA A 140 -6.77 -8.26 -11.77
CA ALA A 140 -7.73 -9.27 -11.36
C ALA A 140 -7.04 -10.55 -10.83
N GLY A 141 -7.80 -11.36 -10.10
CA GLY A 141 -7.44 -12.74 -9.79
C GLY A 141 -6.69 -12.96 -8.48
N LYS A 142 -5.96 -14.08 -8.43
CA LYS A 142 -5.41 -14.66 -7.19
C LYS A 142 -4.42 -13.76 -6.44
N THR A 143 -3.69 -12.91 -7.17
CA THR A 143 -2.74 -11.95 -6.58
C THR A 143 -3.46 -10.95 -5.68
N LEU A 144 -4.56 -10.35 -6.16
CA LEU A 144 -5.31 -9.36 -5.39
C LEU A 144 -6.02 -9.96 -4.18
N SER A 145 -6.59 -11.16 -4.32
CA SER A 145 -7.18 -11.87 -3.18
C SER A 145 -6.11 -12.16 -2.11
N THR A 146 -4.90 -12.56 -2.52
CA THR A 146 -3.79 -12.79 -1.60
C THR A 146 -3.34 -11.50 -0.91
N ILE A 147 -3.33 -10.37 -1.62
CA ILE A 147 -3.06 -9.05 -1.04
C ILE A 147 -4.16 -8.69 -0.03
N ASN A 148 -5.43 -8.89 -0.39
CA ASN A 148 -6.54 -8.61 0.51
C ASN A 148 -6.42 -9.39 1.82
N ASP A 149 -6.06 -10.67 1.76
CA ASP A 149 -5.79 -11.49 2.95
C ASP A 149 -4.70 -10.86 3.83
N ALA A 150 -3.61 -10.38 3.21
CA ALA A 150 -2.51 -9.71 3.91
C ALA A 150 -2.97 -8.41 4.58
N VAL A 151 -3.80 -7.62 3.89
CA VAL A 151 -4.34 -6.36 4.42
C VAL A 151 -5.28 -6.61 5.60
N GLN A 152 -6.19 -7.57 5.47
CA GLN A 152 -7.08 -7.97 6.56
C GLN A 152 -6.29 -8.49 7.76
N ARG A 153 -5.24 -9.28 7.50
CA ARG A 153 -4.35 -9.72 8.57
C ARG A 153 -3.64 -8.56 9.25
N ARG A 154 -3.10 -7.61 8.49
CA ARG A 154 -2.48 -6.39 9.04
C ARG A 154 -3.46 -5.64 9.94
N HIS A 155 -4.72 -5.51 9.53
CA HIS A 155 -5.75 -4.84 10.33
C HIS A 155 -5.93 -5.54 11.69
N LYS A 156 -6.07 -6.88 11.69
CA LYS A 156 -6.15 -7.66 12.93
C LYS A 156 -4.92 -7.50 13.81
N ILE A 157 -3.72 -7.54 13.24
CA ILE A 157 -2.47 -7.35 14.00
C ILE A 157 -2.42 -5.99 14.69
N VAL A 158 -2.73 -4.92 13.94
CA VAL A 158 -2.54 -3.55 14.42
C VAL A 158 -3.67 -3.08 15.32
N HIS A 159 -4.91 -3.52 15.09
CA HIS A 159 -6.09 -3.01 15.81
C HIS A 159 -6.71 -4.01 16.80
N GLU A 160 -6.49 -5.31 16.62
CA GLU A 160 -7.13 -6.36 17.42
C GLU A 160 -6.10 -7.28 18.12
N ALA A 161 -4.83 -6.88 18.15
CA ALA A 161 -3.70 -7.66 18.69
C ALA A 161 -3.58 -9.09 18.11
N ASP A 162 -4.14 -9.31 16.91
CA ASP A 162 -4.16 -10.58 16.20
C ASP A 162 -4.78 -11.76 16.99
N MET A 163 -5.79 -11.48 17.80
CA MET A 163 -6.45 -12.44 18.68
C MET A 163 -7.60 -13.18 17.99
N THR A 164 -7.78 -14.47 18.34
CA THR A 164 -8.92 -15.31 17.94
C THR A 164 -9.67 -15.74 19.19
N LYS A 165 -11.00 -15.61 19.19
CA LYS A 165 -11.86 -16.15 20.25
C LYS A 165 -12.34 -17.54 19.86
N ASP A 166 -12.11 -18.50 20.74
CA ASP A 166 -12.78 -19.80 20.68
C ASP A 166 -14.10 -19.66 21.48
N GLU A 167 -15.22 -19.52 20.76
CA GLU A 167 -16.54 -19.31 21.35
C GLU A 167 -17.00 -20.51 22.18
N GLU A 168 -16.55 -21.72 21.86
CA GLU A 168 -16.92 -22.95 22.57
C GLU A 168 -16.19 -23.08 23.92
N LYS A 169 -14.95 -22.58 24.01
CA LYS A 169 -14.12 -22.70 25.22
C LYS A 169 -13.96 -21.42 26.02
N GLY A 170 -14.50 -20.29 25.52
CA GLY A 170 -14.34 -18.97 26.16
C GLY A 170 -12.89 -18.49 26.23
N SER A 171 -11.99 -19.09 25.46
CA SER A 171 -10.55 -18.80 25.48
C SER A 171 -10.15 -17.90 24.32
N THR A 172 -9.18 -17.01 24.53
CA THR A 172 -8.64 -16.15 23.47
C THR A 172 -7.18 -16.50 23.25
N THR A 173 -6.80 -16.76 22.00
CA THR A 173 -5.42 -17.12 21.63
C THR A 173 -4.96 -16.32 20.42
N ASN A 174 -3.65 -16.10 20.30
CA ASN A 174 -3.09 -15.45 19.13
C ASN A 174 -3.36 -16.32 17.88
N THR A 175 -3.87 -15.73 16.81
CA THR A 175 -4.05 -16.48 15.57
C THR A 175 -2.68 -16.89 15.03
N GLY A 176 -2.49 -18.17 14.69
CA GLY A 176 -1.24 -18.66 14.11
C GLY A 176 -0.88 -17.97 12.77
N ILE A 177 0.42 -17.76 12.54
CA ILE A 177 0.98 -17.25 11.28
C ILE A 177 2.19 -18.09 10.87
N GLN A 178 2.23 -18.48 9.60
CA GLN A 178 3.31 -19.30 9.04
C GLN A 178 4.22 -18.47 8.15
N LEU A 179 5.50 -18.85 8.10
CA LEU A 179 6.48 -18.20 7.23
C LEU A 179 6.05 -18.26 5.75
N SER A 180 5.58 -19.42 5.29
CA SER A 180 5.05 -19.62 3.94
C SER A 180 3.91 -18.66 3.60
N THR A 181 3.06 -18.32 4.58
CA THR A 181 1.99 -17.34 4.41
C THR A 181 2.55 -15.95 4.14
N VAL A 182 3.54 -15.51 4.92
CA VAL A 182 4.21 -14.20 4.73
C VAL A 182 4.94 -14.16 3.39
N GLU A 183 5.63 -15.24 3.01
CA GLU A 183 6.31 -15.34 1.71
C GLU A 183 5.33 -15.26 0.54
N LYS A 184 4.15 -15.89 0.66
CA LYS A 184 3.07 -15.80 -0.33
C LYS A 184 2.55 -14.36 -0.46
N TRP A 185 2.31 -13.67 0.66
CA TRP A 185 1.91 -12.27 0.64
C TRP A 185 2.98 -11.37 0.02
N LYS A 186 4.23 -11.56 0.42
CA LYS A 186 5.39 -10.82 -0.14
C LYS A 186 5.45 -10.96 -1.66
N SER A 187 5.38 -12.20 -2.17
CA SER A 187 5.39 -12.47 -3.61
C SER A 187 4.20 -11.81 -4.32
N ALA A 188 3.03 -11.76 -3.70
CA ALA A 188 1.85 -11.10 -4.28
C ALA A 188 2.05 -9.58 -4.39
N TYR A 189 2.57 -8.92 -3.35
CA TYR A 189 2.90 -7.50 -3.41
C TYR A 189 3.97 -7.18 -4.45
N GLN A 190 5.05 -7.99 -4.51
CA GLN A 190 6.09 -7.82 -5.53
C GLN A 190 5.50 -7.90 -6.95
N LYS A 191 4.69 -8.92 -7.23
CA LYS A 191 4.00 -9.05 -8.53
C LYS A 191 3.11 -7.86 -8.86
N LEU A 192 2.41 -7.30 -7.88
CA LEU A 192 1.60 -6.10 -8.09
C LEU A 192 2.48 -4.88 -8.40
N VAL A 193 3.57 -4.69 -7.66
CA VAL A 193 4.51 -3.59 -7.89
C VAL A 193 5.17 -3.71 -9.26
N ASP A 194 5.63 -4.90 -9.64
CA ASP A 194 6.24 -5.15 -10.95
C ASP A 194 5.23 -4.87 -12.08
N PHE A 195 3.98 -5.32 -11.94
CA PHE A 195 2.91 -5.01 -12.90
C PHE A 195 2.65 -3.51 -13.05
N ILE A 196 2.64 -2.76 -11.94
CA ILE A 196 2.48 -1.29 -11.98
C ILE A 196 3.66 -0.65 -12.70
N GLU A 197 4.87 -1.13 -12.48
CA GLU A 197 6.08 -0.55 -13.07
C GLU A 197 6.21 -0.84 -14.56
N GLU A 198 5.77 -2.01 -15.03
CA GLU A 198 5.67 -2.31 -16.46
C GLU A 198 4.78 -1.29 -17.20
N ASN A 199 3.68 -0.85 -16.58
CA ASN A 199 2.81 0.19 -17.12
C ASN A 199 3.51 1.57 -17.12
N ILE A 200 4.16 1.93 -16.01
CA ILE A 200 4.90 3.19 -15.86
C ILE A 200 6.02 3.30 -16.90
N GLU A 201 6.82 2.24 -17.06
CA GLU A 201 7.91 2.22 -18.05
C GLU A 201 7.42 2.33 -19.48
N THR A 202 6.18 1.89 -19.75
CA THR A 202 5.55 2.07 -21.06
C THR A 202 5.20 3.54 -21.29
N TRP A 203 4.57 4.20 -20.31
CA TRP A 203 4.23 5.62 -20.41
C TRP A 203 5.46 6.53 -20.52
N GLU A 204 6.51 6.26 -19.74
CA GLU A 204 7.74 7.04 -19.81
C GLU A 204 8.42 6.98 -21.19
N LYS A 205 8.29 5.84 -21.90
CA LYS A 205 8.80 5.70 -23.28
C LYS A 205 7.94 6.45 -24.28
N GLU A 206 6.62 6.39 -24.14
CA GLU A 206 5.67 7.12 -24.99
C GLU A 206 5.88 8.63 -24.90
N ASP A 207 6.02 9.16 -23.68
CA ASP A 207 6.29 10.58 -23.43
C ASP A 207 7.62 11.00 -24.08
N ALA A 208 8.68 10.19 -23.93
CA ALA A 208 10.00 10.49 -24.53
C ALA A 208 10.01 10.47 -26.07
N THR A 209 9.11 9.72 -26.70
CA THR A 209 8.97 9.70 -28.18
C THR A 209 8.12 10.83 -28.74
N THR A 210 7.31 11.49 -27.91
CA THR A 210 6.39 12.56 -28.34
C THR A 210 7.08 13.94 -28.33
N ASP A 211 8.19 14.07 -27.60
CA ASP A 211 9.02 15.28 -27.54
C ASP A 211 10.14 15.35 -28.64
N CYS A 212 10.06 14.52 -29.68
CA CYS A 212 10.96 14.52 -30.86
C CYS A 212 10.18 14.84 -32.16
#